data_AF-M0G173-F1
#
_entry.id   AF-M0G173-F1
#
_cell.length_a   1.000
_cell.length_b   1.000
_cell.length_c   1.000
_cell.angle_alpha   90.00
_cell.angle_beta   90.00
_cell.angle_gamma   90.00
#
_symmetry.space_group_name_H-M   'P 1'
#
loop_
_entity.id
_entity.type
_entity.pdbx_description
1 polymer ?
#
loop_
_entity_poly.entity_id
_entity_poly.type
_entity_poly.pdbx_seq_one_letter_code
_entity_poly.pdbx_strand_id
1 'polypeptide(L)'
;MTPGPDPKDYCHECGESYPWADDAEDFTDVDSSVLDEELAAKALTEYEDGHHQSAVRTSFVVLEERVRELGGFRESDHGASLMTEAFHPDGPLAMGKTESEKEGTMLLFRSAVMALRNPASHRFVDEVDEDYARDVIHTVNLLLRVMESDA
;
A
#
# COMPACT_ATOMS: atom_id res chain seq x y z
N MET A 1 -0.32 -9.73 -35.46
CA MET A 1 -0.43 -9.15 -34.11
C MET A 1 -1.38 -10.06 -33.36
N THR A 2 -0.91 -10.75 -32.33
CA THR A 2 -1.83 -11.45 -31.41
C THR A 2 -2.67 -10.38 -30.71
N PRO A 3 -4.00 -10.56 -30.56
CA PRO A 3 -4.78 -9.63 -29.75
C PRO A 3 -4.17 -9.54 -28.36
N GLY A 4 -4.15 -8.32 -27.79
CA GLY A 4 -3.81 -8.14 -26.39
C GLY A 4 -4.85 -8.83 -25.48
N PRO A 5 -4.60 -8.91 -24.18
CA PRO A 5 -5.59 -9.44 -23.25
C PRO A 5 -6.91 -8.65 -23.33
N ASP A 6 -8.01 -9.34 -23.01
CA ASP A 6 -9.34 -8.74 -22.92
C ASP A 6 -9.37 -7.55 -21.95
N PRO A 7 -10.10 -6.46 -22.29
CA PRO A 7 -10.52 -5.47 -21.30
C PRO A 7 -11.23 -6.13 -20.12
N LYS A 8 -11.05 -5.58 -18.90
CA LYS A 8 -11.53 -6.14 -17.62
C LYS A 8 -13.00 -6.58 -17.65
N ASP A 9 -13.83 -5.84 -18.37
CA ASP A 9 -15.29 -5.97 -18.31
C ASP A 9 -15.92 -6.46 -19.63
N TYR A 10 -15.15 -6.54 -20.72
CA TYR A 10 -15.69 -6.85 -22.05
C TYR A 10 -14.77 -7.76 -22.85
N CYS A 11 -15.36 -8.75 -23.52
CA CYS A 11 -14.65 -9.63 -24.43
C CYS A 11 -14.24 -8.88 -25.71
N HIS A 12 -12.95 -8.94 -26.08
CA HIS A 12 -12.42 -8.31 -27.29
C HIS A 12 -12.92 -8.97 -28.59
N GLU A 13 -13.36 -10.23 -28.53
CA GLU A 13 -13.76 -11.02 -29.69
C GLU A 13 -15.27 -10.88 -29.98
N CYS A 14 -16.12 -10.89 -28.95
CA CYS A 14 -17.58 -10.81 -29.13
C CYS A 14 -18.22 -9.51 -28.63
N GLY A 15 -17.51 -8.69 -27.85
CA GLY A 15 -18.03 -7.41 -27.32
C GLY A 15 -19.04 -7.54 -26.19
N GLU A 16 -19.38 -8.75 -25.76
CA GLU A 16 -20.27 -9.01 -24.63
C GLU A 16 -19.57 -8.67 -23.30
N SER A 17 -20.35 -8.21 -22.32
CA SER A 17 -19.84 -8.04 -20.96
C SER A 17 -19.54 -9.40 -20.33
N TYR A 18 -18.48 -9.46 -19.53
CA TYR A 18 -18.24 -10.66 -18.72
C TYR A 18 -19.26 -10.74 -17.58
N PRO A 19 -19.58 -11.95 -17.07
CA PRO A 19 -20.52 -12.11 -15.96
C PRO A 19 -20.15 -11.29 -14.70
N TRP A 20 -18.85 -11.06 -14.47
CA TRP A 20 -18.35 -10.25 -13.35
C TRP A 20 -18.32 -8.75 -13.64
N ALA A 21 -18.68 -8.30 -14.84
CA ALA A 21 -18.77 -6.88 -15.17
C ALA A 21 -19.97 -6.21 -14.46
N ASP A 22 -21.04 -6.98 -14.21
CA ASP A 22 -22.23 -6.51 -13.49
C ASP A 22 -22.13 -6.73 -11.97
N ASP A 23 -21.26 -7.66 -11.53
CA ASP A 23 -21.02 -8.00 -10.12
C ASP A 23 -19.82 -7.25 -9.51
N ALA A 24 -19.18 -6.36 -10.26
CA ALA A 24 -18.23 -5.39 -9.72
C ALA A 24 -19.02 -4.34 -8.92
N GLU A 25 -19.61 -4.77 -7.80
CA GLU A 25 -20.13 -3.82 -6.82
C GLU A 25 -19.02 -2.83 -6.47
N ASP A 26 -19.45 -1.57 -6.33
CA ASP A 26 -18.63 -0.38 -6.12
C ASP A 26 -17.81 -0.54 -4.82
N PHE A 27 -16.67 -1.23 -4.91
CA PHE A 27 -15.76 -1.46 -3.81
C PHE A 27 -14.98 -0.19 -3.45
N THR A 28 -15.41 0.98 -3.93
CA THR A 28 -14.77 2.30 -3.77
C THR A 28 -14.84 2.82 -2.34
N ASP A 29 -15.86 2.46 -1.58
CA ASP A 29 -15.96 2.89 -0.20
C ASP A 29 -14.90 2.21 0.69
N VAL A 30 -13.96 3.02 1.19
CA VAL A 30 -13.00 2.59 2.21
C VAL A 30 -13.68 2.66 3.58
N ASP A 31 -14.06 1.51 4.13
CA ASP A 31 -14.61 1.43 5.49
C ASP A 31 -13.56 1.84 6.52
N SER A 32 -13.63 3.10 6.98
CA SER A 32 -12.73 3.65 7.98
C SER A 32 -12.68 2.84 9.29
N SER A 33 -13.75 2.11 9.63
CA SER A 33 -13.81 1.33 10.88
C SER A 33 -12.89 0.11 10.90
N VAL A 34 -12.38 -0.31 9.73
CA VAL A 34 -11.41 -1.42 9.61
C VAL A 34 -9.97 -0.94 9.43
N LEU A 35 -9.72 0.36 9.36
CA LEU A 35 -8.38 0.91 9.21
C LEU A 35 -7.74 1.27 10.56
N ASP A 36 -6.41 1.30 10.60
CA ASP A 36 -5.67 2.00 11.67
C ASP A 36 -6.20 3.44 11.79
N GLU A 37 -6.43 3.90 13.02
CA GLU A 37 -7.10 5.17 13.32
C GLU A 37 -6.33 6.36 12.74
N GLU A 38 -5.00 6.32 12.77
CA GLU A 38 -4.14 7.39 12.27
C GLU A 38 -4.08 7.39 10.73
N LEU A 39 -4.01 6.20 10.13
CA LEU A 39 -4.12 6.03 8.69
C LEU A 39 -5.45 6.58 8.17
N ALA A 40 -6.56 6.22 8.81
CA ALA A 40 -7.89 6.70 8.46
C ALA A 40 -7.97 8.22 8.55
N ALA A 41 -7.51 8.79 9.67
CA ALA A 41 -7.59 10.23 9.93
C ALA A 41 -6.75 11.08 8.95
N LYS A 42 -5.63 10.56 8.44
CA LYS A 42 -4.73 11.32 7.57
C LYS A 42 -4.98 11.09 6.07
N ALA A 43 -5.26 9.85 5.65
CA ALA A 43 -5.31 9.51 4.22
C ALA A 43 -6.73 9.60 3.63
N LEU A 44 -7.79 9.34 4.41
CA LEU A 44 -9.14 9.24 3.84
C LEU A 44 -9.69 10.56 3.34
N THR A 45 -9.40 11.67 4.00
CA THR A 45 -9.83 12.99 3.50
C THR A 45 -9.27 13.27 2.10
N GLU A 46 -7.99 12.94 1.87
CA GLU A 46 -7.40 13.11 0.53
C GLU A 46 -8.00 12.13 -0.48
N TYR A 47 -8.32 10.92 -0.06
CA TYR A 47 -8.95 9.90 -0.90
C TYR A 47 -10.34 10.34 -1.36
N GLU A 48 -11.21 10.72 -0.41
CA GLU A 48 -12.60 11.14 -0.64
C GLU A 48 -12.69 12.43 -1.46
N ASP A 49 -11.70 13.33 -1.33
CA ASP A 49 -11.61 14.56 -2.13
C ASP A 49 -11.08 14.34 -3.56
N GLY A 50 -10.76 13.10 -3.95
CA GLY A 50 -10.23 12.77 -5.27
C GLY A 50 -8.71 13.01 -5.42
N HIS A 51 -8.01 13.32 -4.33
CA HIS A 51 -6.55 13.49 -4.31
C HIS A 51 -5.83 12.13 -4.11
N HIS A 52 -6.19 11.13 -4.93
CA HIS A 52 -5.77 9.73 -4.80
C HIS A 52 -4.24 9.54 -4.69
N GLN A 53 -3.46 10.26 -5.52
CA GLN A 53 -2.00 10.19 -5.44
C GLN A 53 -1.46 10.77 -4.12
N SER A 54 -2.12 11.79 -3.57
CA SER A 54 -1.77 12.34 -2.24
C SER A 54 -2.09 11.30 -1.16
N ALA A 55 -3.29 10.71 -1.21
CA ALA A 55 -3.71 9.68 -0.25
C ALA A 55 -2.74 8.50 -0.20
N VAL A 56 -2.23 8.05 -1.35
CA VAL A 56 -1.14 7.05 -1.45
C VAL A 56 0.11 7.51 -0.70
N ARG A 57 0.60 8.74 -0.98
CA ARG A 57 1.79 9.28 -0.31
C ARG A 57 1.59 9.38 1.20
N THR A 58 0.46 9.93 1.64
CA THR A 58 0.12 10.15 3.03
C THR A 58 0.02 8.84 3.80
N SER A 59 -0.58 7.80 3.20
CA SER A 59 -0.63 6.46 3.80
C SER A 59 0.77 5.95 4.17
N PHE A 60 1.72 6.08 3.25
CA PHE A 60 3.09 5.66 3.52
C PHE A 60 3.84 6.57 4.48
N VAL A 61 3.49 7.86 4.58
CA VAL A 61 4.04 8.73 5.63
C VAL A 61 3.63 8.20 7.01
N VAL A 62 2.37 7.81 7.20
CA VAL A 62 1.90 7.18 8.44
C VAL A 62 2.70 5.92 8.76
N LEU A 63 2.89 5.04 7.77
CA LEU A 63 3.71 3.84 7.94
C LEU A 63 5.14 4.16 8.36
N GLU A 64 5.79 5.10 7.68
CA GLU A 64 7.16 5.51 8.01
C GLU A 64 7.26 6.16 9.39
N GLU A 65 6.28 6.97 9.81
CA GLU A 65 6.21 7.55 11.15
C GLU A 65 6.15 6.44 12.20
N ARG A 66 5.25 5.48 12.05
CA ARG A 66 5.11 4.34 12.97
C ARG A 66 6.38 3.50 13.05
N VAL A 67 7.03 3.24 11.91
CA VAL A 67 8.32 2.51 11.86
C VAL A 67 9.43 3.28 12.58
N ARG A 68 9.51 4.60 12.41
CA ARG A 68 10.50 5.42 13.12
C ARG A 68 10.28 5.40 14.63
N GLU A 69 9.04 5.57 15.06
CA GLU A 69 8.66 5.59 16.48
C GLU A 69 9.00 4.28 17.17
N LEU A 70 8.58 3.14 16.59
CA LEU A 70 8.82 1.82 17.18
C LEU A 70 10.29 1.39 17.07
N GLY A 71 10.95 1.72 15.96
CA GLY A 71 12.34 1.33 15.71
C GLY A 71 13.39 2.26 16.33
N GLY A 72 12.99 3.41 16.87
CA GLY A 72 13.92 4.39 17.45
C GLY A 72 14.77 5.14 16.41
N PHE A 73 14.23 5.35 15.21
CA PHE A 73 14.91 6.06 14.12
C PHE A 73 14.68 7.58 14.16
N ARG A 74 15.50 8.32 13.41
CA ARG A 74 15.41 9.78 13.32
C ARG A 74 14.41 10.19 12.24
N GLU A 75 13.92 11.42 12.31
CA GLU A 75 13.07 12.02 11.27
C GLU A 75 13.73 12.01 9.87
N SER A 76 15.06 12.10 9.82
CA SER A 76 15.83 12.03 8.57
C SER A 76 15.85 10.64 7.93
N ASP A 77 15.47 9.60 8.66
CA ASP A 77 15.47 8.22 8.17
C ASP A 77 14.12 7.95 7.49
N HIS A 78 14.15 7.64 6.20
CA HIS A 78 12.94 7.53 5.37
C HIS A 78 13.12 6.55 4.20
N GLY A 79 12.00 6.22 3.56
CA GLY A 79 11.97 5.43 2.35
C GLY A 79 12.50 3.99 2.52
N ALA A 80 13.04 3.44 1.44
CA ALA A 80 13.53 2.07 1.41
C ALA A 80 14.66 1.80 2.42
N SER A 81 15.51 2.79 2.69
CA SER A 81 16.60 2.64 3.65
C SER A 81 16.08 2.46 5.07
N LEU A 82 15.07 3.23 5.48
CA LEU A 82 14.42 3.07 6.78
C LEU A 82 13.86 1.65 6.93
N MET A 83 13.15 1.16 5.91
CA MET A 83 12.56 -0.19 5.96
C MET A 83 13.63 -1.28 6.02
N THR A 84 14.76 -1.12 5.30
CA THR A 84 15.88 -2.06 5.36
C THR A 84 16.49 -2.13 6.76
N GLU A 85 16.79 -0.98 7.37
CA GLU A 85 17.44 -0.95 8.69
C GLU A 85 16.48 -1.39 9.80
N ALA A 86 15.21 -0.96 9.75
CA ALA A 86 14.22 -1.28 10.75
C ALA A 86 13.91 -2.77 10.80
N PHE A 87 13.64 -3.38 9.64
CA PHE A 87 13.21 -4.77 9.52
C PHE A 87 14.36 -5.73 9.17
N HIS A 88 15.61 -5.28 9.22
CA HIS A 88 16.77 -6.18 9.07
C HIS A 88 16.59 -7.41 9.99
N PRO A 89 17.06 -8.62 9.64
CA PRO A 89 16.92 -9.79 10.50
C PRO A 89 17.49 -9.66 11.93
N ASP A 90 18.41 -8.70 12.10
CA ASP A 90 19.01 -8.26 13.37
C ASP A 90 18.58 -6.82 13.80
N GLY A 91 17.59 -6.25 13.10
CA GLY A 91 17.10 -4.89 13.30
C GLY A 91 16.10 -4.78 14.46
N PRO A 92 15.75 -3.55 14.87
CA PRO A 92 14.88 -3.32 16.01
C PRO A 92 13.44 -3.80 15.79
N LEU A 93 13.00 -3.92 14.52
CA LEU A 93 11.69 -4.41 14.12
C LEU A 93 11.81 -5.74 13.34
N ALA A 94 12.82 -6.55 13.61
CA ALA A 94 12.94 -7.88 13.00
C ALA A 94 11.71 -8.74 13.36
N MET A 95 10.99 -9.22 12.35
CA MET A 95 9.71 -9.94 12.51
C MET A 95 9.72 -11.26 11.74
N GLY A 96 9.36 -12.36 12.40
CA GLY A 96 9.38 -13.70 11.83
C GLY A 96 10.11 -14.71 12.72
N LYS A 97 9.67 -15.98 12.66
CA LYS A 97 10.21 -17.09 13.47
C LYS A 97 11.47 -17.69 12.87
N THR A 98 11.63 -17.59 11.56
CA THR A 98 12.81 -18.07 10.84
C THR A 98 13.55 -16.92 10.15
N GLU A 99 14.83 -17.12 9.82
CA GLU A 99 15.61 -16.12 9.08
C GLU A 99 14.99 -15.78 7.72
N SER A 100 14.39 -16.77 7.04
CA SER A 100 13.69 -16.55 5.78
C SER A 100 12.40 -15.74 5.95
N GLU A 101 11.70 -15.89 7.08
CA GLU A 101 10.52 -15.08 7.39
C GLU A 101 10.92 -13.64 7.69
N LYS A 102 11.99 -13.43 8.47
CA LYS A 102 12.55 -12.09 8.73
C LYS A 102 12.97 -11.38 7.46
N GLU A 103 13.72 -12.06 6.61
CA GLU A 103 14.11 -11.53 5.30
C GLU A 103 12.87 -11.21 4.44
N GLY A 104 11.87 -12.10 4.43
CA GLY A 104 10.61 -11.90 3.73
C GLY A 104 9.88 -10.65 4.21
N THR A 105 9.76 -10.44 5.52
CA THR A 105 9.13 -9.25 6.10
C THR A 105 9.91 -7.99 5.71
N MET A 106 11.23 -7.98 5.85
CA MET A 106 12.06 -6.86 5.41
C MET A 106 11.81 -6.50 3.94
N LEU A 107 11.82 -7.50 3.07
CA LEU A 107 11.61 -7.32 1.64
C LEU A 107 10.20 -6.83 1.32
N LEU A 108 9.18 -7.28 2.04
CA LEU A 108 7.80 -6.83 1.87
C LEU A 108 7.67 -5.32 2.14
N PHE A 109 8.11 -4.85 3.31
CA PHE A 109 8.02 -3.43 3.68
C PHE A 109 8.87 -2.55 2.77
N ARG A 110 10.11 -2.97 2.51
CA ARG A 110 11.03 -2.25 1.61
C ARG A 110 10.45 -2.12 0.20
N SER A 111 9.91 -3.21 -0.34
CA SER A 111 9.41 -3.22 -1.71
C SER A 111 8.09 -2.47 -1.84
N ALA A 112 7.22 -2.49 -0.83
CA ALA A 112 6.00 -1.68 -0.82
C ALA A 112 6.31 -0.18 -0.98
N VAL A 113 7.28 0.34 -0.21
CA VAL A 113 7.74 1.73 -0.37
C VAL A 113 8.32 1.98 -1.76
N MET A 114 9.18 1.07 -2.24
CA MET A 114 9.85 1.25 -3.53
C MET A 114 8.89 1.19 -4.73
N ALA A 115 7.90 0.31 -4.69
CA ALA A 115 7.03 0.03 -5.81
C ALA A 115 5.75 0.87 -5.81
N LEU A 116 5.17 1.15 -4.64
CA LEU A 116 3.86 1.80 -4.53
C LEU A 116 4.02 3.29 -4.21
N ARG A 117 4.85 3.63 -3.21
CA ARG A 117 5.03 5.02 -2.76
C ARG A 117 5.90 5.86 -3.68
N ASN A 118 7.04 5.32 -4.11
CA ASN A 118 8.05 6.11 -4.83
C ASN A 118 7.56 6.66 -6.18
N PRO A 119 6.83 5.91 -7.04
CA PRO A 119 6.30 6.47 -8.27
C PRO A 119 5.37 7.65 -7.97
N ALA A 120 4.41 7.44 -7.06
CA ALA A 120 3.50 8.47 -6.62
C ALA A 120 4.24 9.67 -6.05
N SER A 121 5.40 9.51 -5.39
CA SER A 121 6.17 10.59 -4.74
C SER A 121 7.10 11.37 -5.67
N HIS A 122 7.62 10.74 -6.73
CA HIS A 122 8.64 11.34 -7.60
C HIS A 122 8.08 11.96 -8.89
N ARG A 123 6.85 11.61 -9.26
CA ARG A 123 6.18 12.11 -10.46
C ARG A 123 4.66 12.13 -10.29
N PHE A 124 3.96 12.74 -11.23
CA PHE A 124 2.54 12.50 -11.43
C PHE A 124 2.37 11.18 -12.18
N VAL A 125 1.45 10.34 -11.72
CA VAL A 125 1.19 8.99 -12.24
C VAL A 125 -0.28 8.95 -12.62
N ASP A 126 -0.56 8.90 -13.92
CA ASP A 126 -1.93 8.93 -14.45
C ASP A 126 -2.71 7.66 -14.06
N GLU A 127 -1.99 6.57 -13.77
CA GLU A 127 -2.55 5.28 -13.35
C GLU A 127 -2.96 5.21 -11.86
N VAL A 128 -2.77 6.29 -11.08
CA VAL A 128 -3.26 6.35 -9.69
C VAL A 128 -4.68 6.86 -9.67
N ASP A 129 -5.61 5.96 -9.98
CA ASP A 129 -7.05 6.17 -9.85
C ASP A 129 -7.56 5.85 -8.44
N GLU A 130 -8.87 5.99 -8.26
CA GLU A 130 -9.57 5.73 -7.00
C GLU A 130 -9.39 4.27 -6.53
N ASP A 131 -9.52 3.31 -7.44
CA ASP A 131 -9.35 1.89 -7.13
C ASP A 131 -7.92 1.59 -6.66
N TYR A 132 -6.92 2.10 -7.37
CA TYR A 132 -5.52 1.92 -7.02
C TYR A 132 -5.20 2.53 -5.66
N ALA A 133 -5.69 3.75 -5.38
CA ALA A 133 -5.44 4.40 -4.10
C ALA A 133 -6.08 3.65 -2.94
N ARG A 134 -7.32 3.17 -3.08
CA ARG A 134 -7.95 2.29 -2.08
C ARG A 134 -7.09 1.06 -1.80
N ASP A 135 -6.68 0.34 -2.84
CA ASP A 135 -5.93 -0.90 -2.69
C ASP A 135 -4.58 -0.66 -1.99
N VAL A 136 -3.94 0.48 -2.28
CA VAL A 136 -2.72 0.91 -1.59
C VAL A 136 -2.99 1.29 -0.13
N ILE A 137 -4.06 2.02 0.18
CA ILE A 137 -4.45 2.34 1.57
C ILE A 137 -4.65 1.04 2.37
N HIS A 138 -5.39 0.07 1.83
CA HIS A 138 -5.57 -1.23 2.48
C HIS A 138 -4.28 -2.04 2.57
N THR A 139 -3.38 -1.93 1.59
CA THR A 139 -2.05 -2.55 1.66
C THR A 139 -1.24 -1.95 2.82
N VAL A 140 -1.23 -0.63 2.96
CA VAL A 140 -0.55 0.04 4.09
C VAL A 140 -1.19 -0.36 5.42
N ASN A 141 -2.51 -0.44 5.50
CA ASN A 141 -3.21 -0.93 6.68
C ASN A 141 -2.80 -2.36 7.06
N LEU A 142 -2.65 -3.25 6.06
CA LEU A 142 -2.13 -4.60 6.30
C LEU A 142 -0.71 -4.56 6.87
N LEU A 143 0.17 -3.71 6.34
CA LEU A 143 1.53 -3.56 6.85
C LEU A 143 1.55 -3.06 8.31
N LEU A 144 0.70 -2.09 8.65
CA LEU A 144 0.53 -1.63 10.04
C LEU A 144 0.06 -2.78 10.95
N ARG A 145 -0.93 -3.56 10.53
CA ARG A 145 -1.42 -4.73 11.28
C ARG A 145 -0.35 -5.80 11.47
N VAL A 146 0.49 -6.04 10.46
CA VAL A 146 1.63 -6.99 10.59
C VAL A 146 2.54 -6.55 11.73
N MET A 147 2.83 -5.24 11.84
CA MET A 147 3.66 -4.70 12.91
C MET A 147 3.03 -4.82 14.31
N GLU A 148 1.70 -4.76 14.40
CA GLU A 148 0.98 -4.94 15.67
C GLU A 148 0.88 -6.40 16.10
N SER A 149 0.79 -7.32 15.15
CA SER A 149 0.57 -8.76 15.43
C SER A 149 1.80 -9.50 15.97
N ASP A 150 3.00 -8.95 15.74
CA ASP A 150 4.28 -9.49 16.21
C ASP A 150 4.87 -8.71 17.42
N ALA A 151 4.11 -7.75 17.98
CA ALA A 151 4.49 -6.94 19.15
C ALA A 151 4.25 -7.65 20.50
#